data_AF-A0A2N2I4E4-F1
#
_entry.id   AF-A0A2N2I4E4-F1
#
_cell.length_a   1.000
_cell.length_b   1.000
_cell.length_c   1.000
_cell.angle_alpha   90.00
_cell.angle_beta   90.00
_cell.angle_gamma   90.00
#
_symmetry.space_group_name_H-M   'P 1'
#
loop_
_entity.id
_entity.type
_entity.pdbx_description
1 polymer ?
#
loop_
_entity_poly.entity_id
_entity_poly.type
_entity_poly.pdbx_seq_one_letter_code
_entity_poly.pdbx_strand_id
1 'polypeptide(L)'
;VDYGAGAASTISYLQNDMLAASSAGVPLVPIVSPTAYGTIASCQGLGANPFLLSGSDYRAIVRGDNATAGAALSCAVQAVGAYMPQDVEALIRNDPANADALGNPVDAPSAFIDYIEVHMVDQDATCPAGYNTADGNADGHGDRFVQILPGSPVCWRIHVRQNVAVQAAETPQMFKATVEVYGTGGALLDSREVFFLVPPEFEGPGGPG
;
A
#
# COMPACT_ATOMS: atom_id res chain seq x y z
N VAL A 1 -16.47 -34.09 -10.99
CA VAL A 1 -16.84 -33.45 -9.71
C VAL A 1 -17.77 -32.32 -10.09
N ASP A 2 -19.05 -32.50 -9.79
CA ASP A 2 -20.05 -31.45 -9.98
C ASP A 2 -19.79 -30.41 -8.89
N TYR A 3 -19.18 -29.28 -9.26
CA TYR A 3 -19.06 -28.12 -8.37
C TYR A 3 -20.45 -27.46 -8.35
N GLY A 4 -21.39 -28.11 -7.66
CA GLY A 4 -22.81 -27.78 -7.71
C GLY A 4 -23.01 -26.27 -7.70
N ALA A 5 -23.59 -25.76 -8.78
CA ALA A 5 -24.05 -24.39 -8.84
C ALA A 5 -24.95 -24.20 -7.61
N GLY A 6 -24.54 -23.36 -6.67
CA GLY A 6 -25.33 -23.10 -5.47
C GLY A 6 -26.77 -22.78 -5.85
N ALA A 7 -27.73 -23.07 -4.97
CA ALA A 7 -29.13 -22.75 -5.23
C ALA A 7 -29.26 -21.27 -5.65
N ALA A 8 -30.16 -20.95 -6.57
CA ALA A 8 -30.34 -19.58 -7.08
C ALA A 8 -30.55 -18.54 -5.96
N SER A 9 -31.12 -18.98 -4.83
CA SER A 9 -31.24 -18.20 -3.59
C SER A 9 -29.88 -17.86 -2.98
N THR A 10 -28.95 -18.80 -2.90
CA THR A 10 -27.58 -18.59 -2.39
C THR A 10 -26.82 -17.57 -3.24
N ILE A 11 -26.96 -17.65 -4.57
CA ILE A 11 -26.36 -16.67 -5.49
C ILE A 11 -26.97 -15.28 -5.26
N SER A 12 -28.28 -15.20 -5.07
CA SER A 12 -28.97 -13.92 -4.80
C SER A 12 -28.59 -13.31 -3.44
N TYR A 13 -28.41 -14.13 -2.39
CA TYR A 13 -27.94 -13.64 -1.09
C TYR A 13 -26.51 -13.12 -1.15
N LEU A 14 -25.60 -13.85 -1.79
CA LEU A 14 -24.22 -13.39 -2.00
C LEU A 14 -24.16 -12.07 -2.79
N GLN A 15 -25.02 -11.93 -3.81
CA GLN A 15 -25.15 -10.68 -4.56
C GLN A 15 -25.61 -9.52 -3.68
N ASN A 16 -26.66 -9.73 -2.86
CA ASN A 16 -27.19 -8.68 -1.97
C ASN A 16 -26.17 -8.27 -0.90
N ASP A 17 -25.49 -9.24 -0.28
CA ASP A 17 -24.48 -8.97 0.74
C ASP A 17 -23.29 -8.20 0.16
N MET A 18 -22.86 -8.54 -1.06
CA MET A 18 -21.81 -7.79 -1.75
C MET A 18 -22.21 -6.37 -2.15
N LEU A 19 -23.48 -6.16 -2.54
CA LEU A 19 -24.00 -4.82 -2.82
C LEU A 19 -24.11 -3.99 -1.55
N ALA A 20 -24.52 -4.61 -0.44
CA ALA A 20 -24.53 -3.98 0.88
C ALA A 20 -23.10 -3.59 1.32
N ALA A 21 -22.12 -4.48 1.19
CA ALA A 21 -20.72 -4.19 1.52
C ALA A 21 -20.15 -3.02 0.68
N SER A 22 -20.45 -3.00 -0.62
CA SER A 22 -19.99 -1.91 -1.47
C SER A 22 -20.68 -0.57 -1.19
N SER A 23 -21.98 -0.56 -0.87
CA SER A 23 -22.70 0.67 -0.50
C SER A 23 -22.27 1.21 0.87
N ALA A 24 -21.69 0.35 1.71
CA ALA A 24 -21.01 0.73 2.94
C ALA A 24 -19.55 1.22 2.73
N GLY A 25 -19.07 1.31 1.48
CA GLY A 25 -17.69 1.75 1.18
C GLY A 25 -16.62 0.69 1.40
N VAL A 26 -16.99 -0.58 1.56
CA VAL A 26 -16.06 -1.72 1.74
C VAL A 26 -16.25 -2.70 0.57
N PRO A 27 -15.84 -2.33 -0.66
CA PRO A 27 -16.04 -3.20 -1.81
C PRO A 27 -15.22 -4.49 -1.63
N LEU A 28 -15.89 -5.63 -1.47
CA LEU A 28 -15.24 -6.94 -1.39
C LEU A 28 -14.67 -7.41 -2.75
N VAL A 29 -15.11 -6.77 -3.84
CA VAL A 29 -14.74 -7.07 -5.24
C VAL A 29 -14.72 -5.74 -6.00
N PRO A 30 -13.71 -5.48 -6.85
CA PRO A 30 -13.59 -4.21 -7.56
C PRO A 30 -14.72 -3.97 -8.55
N ILE A 31 -14.99 -2.69 -8.78
CA ILE A 31 -15.78 -2.22 -9.91
C ILE A 31 -14.84 -2.07 -11.11
N VAL A 32 -15.18 -2.75 -12.20
CA VAL A 32 -14.45 -2.72 -13.47
C VAL A 32 -15.35 -2.05 -14.49
N SER A 33 -14.92 -0.95 -15.10
CA SER A 33 -15.72 -0.34 -16.19
C SER A 33 -15.69 -1.23 -17.45
N PRO A 34 -16.64 -1.07 -18.41
CA PRO A 34 -16.56 -1.75 -19.71
C PRO A 34 -15.23 -1.51 -20.43
N THR A 35 -14.72 -0.28 -20.33
CA THR A 35 -13.46 0.14 -20.93
C THR A 35 -12.28 -0.59 -20.28
N ALA A 36 -12.25 -0.66 -18.94
CA ALA A 36 -11.24 -1.40 -18.19
C ALA A 36 -11.29 -2.92 -18.47
N TYR A 37 -12.49 -3.49 -18.58
CA TYR A 37 -12.69 -4.87 -19.00
C TYR A 37 -12.05 -5.14 -20.37
N GLY A 38 -12.24 -4.22 -21.32
CA GLY A 38 -11.66 -4.29 -22.66
C GLY A 38 -10.13 -4.24 -22.70
N THR A 39 -9.46 -3.83 -21.61
CA THR A 39 -7.99 -3.82 -21.51
C THR A 39 -7.39 -5.05 -20.83
N ILE A 40 -8.20 -5.87 -20.16
CA ILE A 40 -7.70 -7.08 -19.48
C ILE A 40 -7.52 -8.19 -20.51
N ALA A 41 -6.29 -8.74 -20.60
CA ALA A 41 -5.94 -9.73 -21.61
C ALA A 41 -6.73 -11.05 -21.44
N SER A 42 -6.93 -11.54 -20.21
CA SER A 42 -7.72 -12.76 -19.97
C SER A 42 -9.22 -12.59 -20.18
N CYS A 43 -9.70 -11.35 -20.27
CA CYS A 43 -11.09 -11.06 -20.57
C CYS A 43 -11.39 -11.03 -22.08
N GLN A 44 -10.35 -10.99 -22.92
CA GLN A 44 -10.51 -10.99 -24.37
C GLN A 44 -11.16 -12.28 -24.85
N GLY A 45 -12.18 -12.17 -25.71
CA GLY A 45 -12.89 -13.32 -26.28
C GLY A 45 -14.03 -13.89 -25.44
N LEU A 46 -14.27 -13.37 -24.24
CA LEU A 46 -15.42 -13.77 -23.41
C LEU A 46 -16.77 -13.16 -23.86
N GLY A 47 -16.74 -12.26 -24.84
CA GLY A 47 -17.95 -11.60 -25.36
C GLY A 47 -18.49 -10.54 -24.40
N ALA A 48 -19.81 -10.56 -24.15
CA ALA A 48 -20.45 -9.67 -23.17
C ALA A 48 -19.79 -9.84 -21.79
N ASN A 49 -19.59 -8.74 -21.07
CA ASN A 49 -18.86 -8.74 -19.80
C ASN A 49 -19.41 -9.84 -18.85
N PRO A 50 -18.63 -10.88 -18.51
CA PRO A 50 -19.06 -11.99 -17.65
C PRO A 50 -19.25 -11.56 -16.20
N PHE A 51 -18.81 -10.35 -15.87
CA PHE A 51 -19.00 -9.71 -14.58
C PHE A 51 -20.47 -9.39 -14.35
N LEU A 52 -20.94 -9.73 -13.14
CA LEU A 52 -22.28 -9.36 -12.74
C LEU A 52 -22.43 -7.84 -12.73
N LEU A 53 -23.41 -7.40 -13.51
CA LEU A 53 -23.90 -6.04 -13.57
C LEU A 53 -24.71 -5.74 -12.31
N SER A 54 -24.38 -4.66 -11.61
CA SER A 54 -25.34 -3.99 -10.74
C SER A 54 -25.37 -2.51 -11.11
N GLY A 55 -26.43 -2.09 -11.81
CA GLY A 55 -26.51 -0.75 -12.40
C GLY A 55 -25.45 -0.51 -13.48
N SER A 56 -24.67 0.57 -13.33
CA SER A 56 -23.54 0.95 -14.21
C SER A 56 -22.21 0.29 -13.85
N ASP A 57 -22.16 -0.48 -12.76
CA ASP A 57 -20.92 -0.96 -12.16
C ASP A 57 -20.78 -2.47 -12.41
N TYR A 58 -19.75 -2.86 -13.17
CA TYR A 58 -19.46 -4.28 -13.38
C TYR A 58 -18.57 -4.77 -12.26
N ARG A 59 -18.97 -5.81 -11.56
CA ARG A 59 -18.17 -6.39 -10.47
C ARG A 59 -17.55 -7.68 -10.93
N ALA A 60 -16.28 -7.93 -10.59
CA ALA A 60 -15.51 -9.12 -10.98
C ALA A 60 -16.04 -10.44 -10.37
N ILE A 61 -17.32 -10.74 -10.59
CA ILE A 61 -18.06 -11.91 -10.15
C ILE A 61 -18.46 -12.67 -11.40
N VAL A 62 -18.12 -13.94 -11.45
CA VAL A 62 -18.26 -14.78 -12.63
C VAL A 62 -19.28 -15.87 -12.37
N ARG A 63 -20.17 -16.12 -13.33
CA ARG A 63 -21.01 -17.31 -13.32
C ARG A 63 -20.22 -18.55 -13.72
N GLY A 64 -20.20 -19.55 -12.85
CA GLY A 64 -19.45 -20.79 -13.05
C GLY A 64 -20.20 -21.90 -13.80
N ASP A 65 -21.40 -21.63 -14.30
CA ASP A 65 -22.34 -22.63 -14.84
C ASP A 65 -22.21 -22.88 -16.35
N ASN A 66 -21.29 -22.21 -17.04
CA ASN A 66 -21.10 -22.36 -18.49
C ASN A 66 -19.66 -22.80 -18.86
N ALA A 67 -19.48 -23.20 -20.12
CA ALA A 67 -18.19 -23.67 -20.65
C ALA A 67 -17.05 -22.63 -20.60
N THR A 68 -17.36 -21.36 -20.31
CA THR A 68 -16.40 -20.26 -20.21
C THR A 68 -15.96 -19.97 -18.77
N ALA A 69 -16.46 -20.69 -17.77
CA ALA A 69 -16.21 -20.45 -16.35
C ALA A 69 -14.72 -20.31 -16.00
N GLY A 70 -13.85 -21.14 -16.57
CA GLY A 70 -12.39 -21.07 -16.32
C GLY A 70 -11.76 -19.78 -16.84
N ALA A 71 -12.07 -19.40 -18.09
CA ALA A 71 -11.57 -18.16 -18.68
C ALA A 71 -12.14 -16.92 -17.99
N ALA A 72 -13.41 -16.97 -17.60
CA ALA A 72 -14.05 -15.92 -16.85
C ALA A 72 -13.46 -15.78 -15.43
N LEU A 73 -13.10 -16.88 -14.76
CA LEU A 73 -12.34 -16.84 -13.51
C LEU A 73 -10.95 -16.18 -13.69
N SER A 74 -10.22 -16.52 -14.74
CA SER A 74 -8.94 -15.86 -15.07
C SER A 74 -9.11 -14.35 -15.35
N CYS A 75 -10.22 -13.95 -15.96
CA CYS A 75 -10.62 -12.56 -16.14
C CYS A 75 -10.89 -11.87 -14.79
N ALA A 76 -11.65 -12.49 -13.89
CA ALA A 76 -11.91 -11.94 -12.56
C ALA A 76 -10.65 -11.78 -11.71
N VAL A 77 -9.73 -12.76 -11.71
CA VAL A 77 -8.48 -12.66 -10.95
C VAL A 77 -7.60 -11.51 -11.45
N GLN A 78 -7.47 -11.35 -12.77
CA GLN A 78 -6.71 -10.22 -13.33
C GLN A 78 -7.40 -8.88 -13.04
N ALA A 79 -8.73 -8.83 -13.08
CA ALA A 79 -9.49 -7.65 -12.69
C ALA A 79 -9.24 -7.25 -11.22
N VAL A 80 -9.21 -8.23 -10.30
CA VAL A 80 -8.86 -7.98 -8.89
C VAL A 80 -7.45 -7.41 -8.78
N GLY A 81 -6.46 -8.04 -9.42
CA GLY A 81 -5.07 -7.55 -9.36
C GLY A 81 -4.87 -6.16 -9.97
N ALA A 82 -5.67 -5.78 -10.97
CA ALA A 82 -5.51 -4.51 -11.68
C ALA A 82 -6.39 -3.37 -11.12
N TYR A 83 -7.53 -3.68 -10.49
CA TYR A 83 -8.55 -2.67 -10.17
C TYR A 83 -9.06 -2.71 -8.73
N MET A 84 -8.53 -3.58 -7.86
CA MET A 84 -8.87 -3.55 -6.45
C MET A 84 -8.21 -2.34 -5.77
N PRO A 85 -8.97 -1.30 -5.36
CA PRO A 85 -8.39 -0.17 -4.67
C PRO A 85 -7.73 -0.63 -3.37
N GLN A 86 -6.55 -0.10 -3.09
CA GLN A 86 -5.76 -0.39 -1.91
C GLN A 86 -5.66 0.85 -1.05
N ASP A 87 -5.85 0.68 0.25
CA ASP A 87 -5.31 1.62 1.20
C ASP A 87 -3.82 1.32 1.33
N VAL A 88 -2.97 2.33 1.16
CA VAL A 88 -1.52 2.18 1.09
C VAL A 88 -0.87 2.98 2.20
N GLU A 89 -0.16 2.30 3.09
CA GLU A 89 0.50 2.87 4.26
C GLU A 89 2.00 2.59 4.24
N ALA A 90 2.79 3.49 4.84
CA ALA A 90 4.23 3.30 5.00
C ALA A 90 4.58 3.15 6.48
N LEU A 91 5.35 2.12 6.80
CA LEU A 91 5.85 1.84 8.13
C LEU A 91 7.37 1.82 8.12
N ILE A 92 8.00 2.30 9.18
CA ILE A 92 9.46 2.32 9.29
C ILE A 92 9.88 1.33 10.37
N ARG A 93 10.71 0.35 10.00
CA ARG A 93 11.23 -0.69 10.88
C ARG A 93 12.68 -0.43 11.24
N ASN A 94 13.00 -0.57 12.51
CA ASN A 94 14.37 -0.54 12.99
C ASN A 94 15.16 -1.77 12.53
N ASP A 95 16.44 -1.61 12.22
CA ASP A 95 17.37 -2.72 12.15
C ASP A 95 17.82 -3.10 13.58
N PRO A 96 17.55 -4.34 14.05
CA PRO A 96 17.94 -4.77 15.39
C PRO A 96 19.46 -4.81 15.63
N ALA A 97 20.28 -4.75 14.58
CA ALA A 97 21.73 -4.66 14.68
C ALA A 97 22.24 -3.24 14.99
N ASN A 98 21.36 -2.23 14.98
CA ASN A 98 21.74 -0.87 15.32
C ASN A 98 22.21 -0.76 16.77
N ALA A 99 23.46 -0.33 16.95
CA ALA A 99 24.02 -0.03 18.25
C ALA A 99 24.94 1.21 18.17
N ASP A 100 24.99 1.99 19.24
CA ASP A 100 25.91 3.13 19.37
C ASP A 100 27.36 2.66 19.57
N ALA A 101 28.30 3.62 19.67
CA ALA A 101 29.72 3.34 19.89
C ALA A 101 30.03 2.58 21.20
N LEU A 102 29.11 2.57 22.17
CA LEU A 102 29.22 1.83 23.42
C LEU A 102 28.54 0.46 23.36
N GLY A 103 27.92 0.12 22.23
CA GLY A 103 27.18 -1.13 22.02
C GLY A 103 25.75 -1.10 22.56
N ASN A 104 25.20 0.07 22.90
CA ASN A 104 23.81 0.18 23.34
C ASN A 104 22.88 0.12 22.11
N PRO A 105 21.80 -0.68 22.14
CA PRO A 105 20.84 -0.73 21.04
C PRO A 105 20.22 0.64 20.74
N VAL A 106 20.11 0.98 19.46
CA VAL A 106 19.48 2.22 18.99
C VAL A 106 18.26 1.89 18.13
N ASP A 107 17.12 2.46 18.50
CA ASP A 107 15.92 2.46 17.65
C ASP A 107 15.97 3.64 16.68
N ALA A 108 16.48 3.39 15.46
CA ALA A 108 16.73 4.43 14.47
C ALA A 108 15.49 5.24 14.07
N PRO A 109 14.32 4.63 13.79
CA PRO A 109 13.08 5.37 13.59
C PRO A 109 12.79 6.37 14.73
N SER A 110 12.77 5.90 15.98
CA SER A 110 12.47 6.76 17.13
C SER A 110 13.53 7.83 17.41
N ALA A 111 14.79 7.54 17.07
CA ALA A 111 15.92 8.43 17.31
C ALA A 111 16.05 9.56 16.27
N PHE A 112 15.78 9.25 14.99
CA PHE A 112 16.13 10.16 13.88
C PHE A 112 14.93 10.64 13.05
N ILE A 113 13.76 10.06 13.23
CA ILE A 113 12.55 10.42 12.47
C ILE A 113 11.56 11.08 13.43
N ASP A 114 10.95 12.17 12.96
CA ASP A 114 9.87 12.82 13.68
C ASP A 114 8.52 12.21 13.28
N TYR A 115 8.19 12.27 11.98
CA TYR A 115 7.01 11.64 11.40
C TYR A 115 7.23 11.36 9.90
N ILE A 116 6.34 10.55 9.33
CA ILE A 116 6.23 10.33 7.89
C ILE A 116 4.88 10.84 7.43
N GLU A 117 4.84 11.54 6.31
CA GLU A 117 3.58 12.02 5.73
C GLU A 117 3.50 11.69 4.25
N VAL A 118 2.29 11.51 3.77
CA VAL A 118 1.97 11.46 2.35
C VAL A 118 2.50 12.72 1.66
N HIS A 119 3.22 12.52 0.57
CA HIS A 119 3.78 13.60 -0.23
C HIS A 119 3.13 13.64 -1.60
N MET A 120 2.55 14.79 -1.93
CA MET A 120 1.89 15.04 -3.21
C MET A 120 2.36 16.38 -3.76
N VAL A 121 2.52 16.45 -5.06
CA VAL A 121 2.93 17.64 -5.81
C VAL A 121 1.99 17.80 -6.99
N ASP A 122 1.36 18.97 -7.09
CA ASP A 122 0.50 19.30 -8.22
C ASP A 122 1.29 19.23 -9.53
N GLN A 123 0.73 18.55 -10.53
CA GLN A 123 1.32 18.38 -11.87
C GLN A 123 2.60 17.53 -11.92
N ASP A 124 2.97 16.83 -10.84
CA ASP A 124 4.05 15.85 -10.83
C ASP A 124 3.51 14.44 -11.09
N ALA A 125 4.00 13.77 -12.14
CA ALA A 125 3.58 12.41 -12.45
C ALA A 125 4.17 11.34 -11.51
N THR A 126 5.25 11.67 -10.79
CA THR A 126 5.94 10.76 -9.86
C THR A 126 5.31 10.78 -8.48
N CYS A 127 4.84 11.94 -8.03
CA CYS A 127 4.15 12.13 -6.75
C CYS A 127 2.85 12.92 -6.97
N PRO A 128 1.87 12.38 -7.72
CA PRO A 128 0.69 13.14 -8.13
C PRO A 128 -0.21 13.52 -6.96
N ALA A 129 -0.83 14.69 -7.08
CA ALA A 129 -1.82 15.17 -6.13
C ALA A 129 -3.25 14.68 -6.45
N GLY A 130 -4.16 14.96 -5.51
CA GLY A 130 -5.59 14.66 -5.66
C GLY A 130 -6.02 13.31 -5.07
N TYR A 131 -5.12 12.60 -4.38
CA TYR A 131 -5.49 11.40 -3.64
C TYR A 131 -6.14 11.75 -2.30
N ASN A 132 -7.04 10.86 -1.86
CA ASN A 132 -7.54 10.89 -0.49
C ASN A 132 -6.49 10.33 0.46
N THR A 133 -6.40 10.92 1.65
CA THR A 133 -5.43 10.53 2.67
C THR A 133 -6.14 10.34 4.01
N ALA A 134 -5.50 9.56 4.89
CA ALA A 134 -5.92 9.37 6.25
C ALA A 134 -4.69 9.34 7.17
N ASP A 135 -4.90 9.72 8.42
CA ASP A 135 -3.95 9.52 9.51
C ASP A 135 -4.24 8.15 10.14
N GLY A 136 -3.38 7.18 9.87
CA GLY A 136 -3.50 5.79 10.28
C GLY A 136 -3.04 5.53 11.71
N ASN A 137 -2.17 6.39 12.26
CA ASN A 137 -1.55 6.22 13.57
C ASN A 137 -2.03 7.24 14.62
N ALA A 138 -2.84 8.22 14.21
CA ALA A 138 -3.39 9.32 14.99
C ALA A 138 -2.34 10.33 15.52
N ASP A 139 -1.23 10.53 14.80
CA ASP A 139 -0.18 11.50 15.15
C ASP A 139 -0.43 12.93 14.62
N GLY A 140 -1.51 13.12 13.86
CA GLY A 140 -1.90 14.39 13.24
C GLY A 140 -1.39 14.59 11.82
N HIS A 141 -0.63 13.64 11.27
CA HIS A 141 -0.10 13.65 9.91
C HIS A 141 -0.73 12.54 9.08
N GLY A 142 -1.16 12.87 7.85
CA GLY A 142 -1.67 11.85 6.95
C GLY A 142 -0.53 10.96 6.46
N ASP A 143 -0.51 9.69 6.86
CA ASP A 143 0.54 8.71 6.53
C ASP A 143 0.04 7.57 5.61
N ARG A 144 -1.26 7.59 5.29
CA ARG A 144 -1.91 6.58 4.46
C ARG A 144 -2.65 7.20 3.28
N PHE A 145 -2.44 6.65 2.09
CA PHE A 145 -3.29 6.89 0.93
C PHE A 145 -4.51 5.97 0.96
N VAL A 146 -5.67 6.47 0.54
CA VAL A 146 -6.96 5.76 0.62
C VAL A 146 -7.47 5.43 -0.78
N GLN A 147 -7.84 4.17 -0.99
CA GLN A 147 -8.46 3.67 -2.23
C GLN A 147 -7.63 3.94 -3.51
N ILE A 148 -6.32 3.70 -3.45
CA ILE A 148 -5.40 3.85 -4.58
C ILE A 148 -5.49 2.65 -5.50
N LEU A 149 -5.66 2.90 -6.80
CA LEU A 149 -5.64 1.83 -7.80
C LEU A 149 -4.21 1.35 -8.07
N PRO A 150 -4.01 0.03 -8.24
CA PRO A 150 -2.73 -0.53 -8.67
C PRO A 150 -2.17 0.18 -9.91
N GLY A 151 -0.85 0.43 -9.91
CA GLY A 151 -0.16 1.18 -10.97
C GLY A 151 -0.18 2.70 -10.79
N SER A 152 -0.91 3.23 -9.80
CA SER A 152 -0.83 4.64 -9.42
C SER A 152 0.42 4.88 -8.55
N PRO A 153 1.26 5.88 -8.88
CA PRO A 153 2.43 6.18 -8.07
C PRO A 153 2.04 6.92 -6.79
N VAL A 154 2.73 6.63 -5.69
CA VAL A 154 2.52 7.20 -4.36
C VAL A 154 3.88 7.56 -3.74
N CYS A 155 3.90 8.65 -2.96
CA CYS A 155 5.12 9.16 -2.35
C CYS A 155 4.90 9.50 -0.89
N TRP A 156 5.97 9.36 -0.10
CA TRP A 156 6.03 9.82 1.27
C TRP A 156 7.22 10.76 1.45
N ARG A 157 7.07 11.68 2.39
CA ARG A 157 8.14 12.52 2.90
C ARG A 157 8.44 12.11 4.34
N ILE A 158 9.72 11.87 4.61
CA ILE A 158 10.23 11.58 5.95
C ILE A 158 10.71 12.90 6.54
N HIS A 159 10.15 13.28 7.69
CA HIS A 159 10.62 14.43 8.45
C HIS A 159 11.60 13.96 9.51
N VAL A 160 12.83 14.45 9.41
CA VAL A 160 13.90 14.06 10.33
C VAL A 160 13.86 14.88 11.61
N ARG A 161 14.16 14.23 12.73
CA ARG A 161 14.32 14.86 14.03
C ARG A 161 15.78 15.23 14.25
N GLN A 162 16.03 16.33 14.97
CA GLN A 162 17.38 16.63 15.45
C GLN A 162 17.86 15.53 16.39
N ASN A 163 19.02 14.94 16.08
CA ASN A 163 19.61 13.89 16.91
C ASN A 163 20.01 14.44 18.30
N VAL A 164 19.33 13.95 19.33
CA VAL A 164 19.67 14.14 20.74
C VAL A 164 19.90 12.81 21.47
N ALA A 165 19.67 11.69 20.78
CA ALA A 165 19.68 10.34 21.35
C ALA A 165 21.07 9.71 21.27
N VAL A 166 21.77 9.89 20.16
CA VAL A 166 23.09 9.30 19.91
C VAL A 166 24.16 10.39 19.96
N GLN A 167 25.09 10.29 20.89
CA GLN A 167 26.23 11.21 20.97
C GLN A 167 27.20 10.97 19.81
N ALA A 168 27.93 12.01 19.39
CA ALA A 168 29.03 11.84 18.46
C ALA A 168 30.14 10.97 19.09
N ALA A 169 30.88 10.25 18.24
CA ALA A 169 31.99 9.41 18.65
C ALA A 169 33.23 9.75 17.82
N GLU A 170 34.38 9.15 18.14
CA GLU A 170 35.62 9.33 17.36
C GLU A 170 35.50 8.81 15.92
N THR A 171 34.58 7.86 15.69
CA THR A 171 34.27 7.31 14.36
C THR A 171 32.83 7.63 13.95
N PRO A 172 32.56 7.80 12.64
CA PRO A 172 31.19 7.97 12.16
C PRO A 172 30.32 6.77 12.55
N GLN A 173 29.12 7.03 13.06
CA GLN A 173 28.15 5.99 13.42
C GLN A 173 27.03 5.95 12.37
N MET A 174 26.71 4.76 11.87
CA MET A 174 25.68 4.55 10.85
C MET A 174 24.56 3.68 11.41
N PHE A 175 23.32 4.14 11.25
CA PHE A 175 22.13 3.43 11.69
C PHE A 175 21.22 3.17 10.50
N LYS A 176 20.60 2.00 10.47
CA LYS A 176 19.76 1.54 9.36
C LYS A 176 18.31 1.42 9.79
N ALA A 177 17.40 1.84 8.92
CA ALA A 177 15.98 1.49 9.02
C ALA A 177 15.47 1.01 7.66
N THR A 178 14.34 0.29 7.67
CA THR A 178 13.65 -0.14 6.46
C THR A 178 12.29 0.53 6.41
N VAL A 179 12.03 1.27 5.34
CA VAL A 179 10.69 1.77 5.01
C VAL A 179 9.98 0.67 4.24
N GLU A 180 8.90 0.16 4.81
CA GLU A 180 8.03 -0.88 4.25
C GLU A 180 6.71 -0.23 3.84
N VAL A 181 6.28 -0.45 2.60
CA VAL A 181 5.00 0.03 2.10
C VAL A 181 4.03 -1.13 2.03
N TYR A 182 2.87 -1.00 2.66
CA TYR A 182 1.85 -2.03 2.74
C TYR A 182 0.56 -1.61 2.05
N GLY A 183 -0.08 -2.57 1.40
CA GLY A 183 -1.44 -2.46 0.86
C GLY A 183 -2.49 -3.06 1.80
N THR A 184 -3.75 -2.99 1.38
CA THR A 184 -4.87 -3.57 2.13
C THR A 184 -4.63 -5.06 2.40
N GLY A 185 -4.90 -5.47 3.65
CA GLY A 185 -4.66 -6.85 4.09
C GLY A 185 -3.21 -7.17 4.46
N GLY A 186 -2.33 -6.16 4.53
CA GLY A 186 -0.95 -6.31 5.00
C GLY A 186 0.02 -6.85 3.95
N ALA A 187 -0.32 -6.75 2.67
CA ALA A 187 0.57 -7.14 1.58
C ALA A 187 1.73 -6.14 1.46
N LEU A 188 2.97 -6.61 1.53
CA LEU A 188 4.15 -5.78 1.29
C LEU A 188 4.24 -5.43 -0.20
N LEU A 189 4.20 -4.14 -0.51
CA LEU A 189 4.22 -3.59 -1.88
C LEU A 189 5.62 -3.11 -2.30
N ASP A 190 6.34 -2.46 -1.39
CA ASP A 190 7.74 -2.07 -1.59
C ASP A 190 8.49 -2.08 -0.25
N SER A 191 9.81 -2.14 -0.32
CA SER A 191 10.69 -1.98 0.84
C SER A 191 11.98 -1.27 0.45
N ARG A 192 12.42 -0.30 1.25
CA ARG A 192 13.62 0.50 1.00
C ARG A 192 14.44 0.67 2.26
N GLU A 193 15.75 0.49 2.14
CA GLU A 193 16.68 0.77 3.22
C GLU A 193 17.00 2.27 3.26
N VAL A 194 17.00 2.84 4.46
CA VAL A 194 17.41 4.21 4.74
C VAL A 194 18.50 4.20 5.80
N PHE A 195 19.45 5.13 5.68
CA PHE A 195 20.62 5.20 6.54
C PHE A 195 20.72 6.58 7.19
N PHE A 196 20.98 6.58 8.50
CA PHE A 196 21.23 7.77 9.30
C PHE A 196 22.71 7.79 9.69
N LEU A 197 23.39 8.88 9.36
CA LEU A 197 24.80 9.08 9.67
C LEU A 197 24.91 10.10 10.81
N VAL A 198 25.49 9.68 11.93
CA VAL A 198 25.95 10.59 12.98
C VAL A 198 27.44 10.87 12.72
N PRO A 199 27.82 12.11 12.40
CA PRO A 199 29.21 12.47 12.15
C PRO A 199 30.11 12.22 13.36
N PRO A 200 31.42 12.01 13.15
CA PRO A 200 32.36 11.95 14.24
C PRO A 200 32.59 13.33 14.85
N GLU A 201 32.98 13.36 16.11
CA GLU A 201 33.55 14.54 16.75
C GLU A 201 35.06 14.40 16.78
N PHE A 202 35.76 15.37 16.20
CA PHE A 202 37.20 15.49 16.33
C PHE A 202 37.48 16.62 17.31
N GLU A 203 38.25 16.36 18.38
CA GLU A 203 38.88 17.45 19.12
C GLU A 203 39.80 18.21 18.14
N GLY A 204 39.39 19.40 17.73
CA GLY A 204 40.24 20.25 16.89
C GLY A 204 41.54 20.63 17.60
N PRO A 205 42.59 21.09 16.89
CA PRO A 205 43.88 21.46 17.49
C PRO A 205 43.85 22.74 18.37
N GLY A 206 42.69 23.12 18.92
CA GLY A 206 42.39 24.44 19.46
C GLY A 206 41.94 24.50 20.92
N GLY A 207 42.33 23.57 21.79
CA GLY A 207 42.23 23.74 23.26
C GLY A 207 43.59 23.47 23.93
N PRO A 208 44.06 24.30 24.90
CA PRO A 208 43.33 25.24 25.76
C PRO A 208 43.68 26.73 25.56
N GLY A 209 42.75 27.61 25.97
CA GLY A 209 42.97 29.04 26.22
C GLY A 209 42.06 29.53 27.33
#